data_AF-A0A7W1LEH0-F1
#
_entry.id   AF-A0A7W1LEH0-F1
#
_cell.length_a   1.000
_cell.length_b   1.000
_cell.length_c   1.000
_cell.angle_alpha   90.00
_cell.angle_beta   90.00
_cell.angle_gamma   90.00
#
_symmetry.space_group_name_H-M   'P 1'
#
loop_
_entity.id
_entity.type
_entity.pdbx_description
1 polymer ?
#
loop_
_entity_poly.entity_id
_entity_poly.type
_entity_poly.pdbx_seq_one_letter_code
_entity_poly.pdbx_strand_id
1 'polypeptide(L)'
;MDDDGKNLISFNSNAQTENDARLNLLYEIGRILASEETMNETVPQILEAICRNIQFELGELWCMDKQDKILRLENAWHLPSPPLENFVAKSRQFKFTIGEGLPGKVWSKNAPVWL
;
A
#
# COMPACT_ATOMS: atom_id res chain seq x y z
N MET A 1 -56.58 -14.19 -1.69
CA MET A 1 -56.31 -15.62 -1.52
C MET A 1 -55.74 -16.11 -2.83
N ASP A 2 -54.46 -16.32 -3.03
CA ASP A 2 -53.24 -16.26 -2.19
C ASP A 2 -52.12 -15.93 -3.20
N ASP A 3 -51.29 -14.92 -2.98
CA ASP A 3 -49.94 -15.06 -2.40
C ASP A 3 -49.25 -16.39 -2.73
N ASP A 4 -48.26 -16.36 -3.62
CA ASP A 4 -47.01 -17.03 -3.28
C ASP A 4 -45.83 -16.42 -4.04
N GLY A 5 -44.92 -15.85 -3.25
CA GLY A 5 -43.77 -15.11 -3.69
C GLY A 5 -42.73 -15.95 -4.43
N LYS A 6 -42.14 -15.32 -5.44
CA LYS A 6 -40.71 -15.54 -5.74
C LYS A 6 -40.02 -14.19 -5.74
N ASN A 7 -39.68 -13.77 -4.52
CA ASN A 7 -38.80 -12.64 -4.27
C ASN A 7 -37.44 -12.95 -4.88
N LEU A 8 -37.08 -12.24 -5.95
CA LEU A 8 -35.75 -12.24 -6.53
C LEU A 8 -34.86 -11.37 -5.63
N ILE A 9 -34.29 -11.96 -4.58
CA ILE A 9 -33.25 -11.28 -3.78
C ILE A 9 -31.96 -11.30 -4.62
N SER A 10 -31.81 -10.32 -5.50
CA SER A 10 -30.50 -9.98 -6.03
C SER A 10 -29.71 -9.32 -4.91
N PHE A 11 -28.95 -10.10 -4.14
CA PHE A 11 -27.98 -9.56 -3.20
C PHE A 11 -26.93 -8.77 -3.99
N ASN A 12 -27.01 -7.45 -3.89
CA ASN A 12 -26.00 -6.54 -4.41
C ASN A 12 -24.84 -6.53 -3.39
N SER A 13 -24.03 -7.60 -3.35
CA SER A 13 -23.00 -7.82 -2.33
C SER A 13 -21.65 -7.15 -2.59
N ASN A 14 -21.39 -6.62 -3.79
CA ASN A 14 -20.04 -6.12 -4.11
C ASN A 14 -19.72 -4.76 -3.46
N ALA A 15 -20.65 -3.81 -3.51
CA ALA A 15 -20.38 -2.45 -3.03
C ALA A 15 -20.26 -2.34 -1.50
N GLN A 16 -21.02 -3.16 -0.75
CA GLN A 16 -20.95 -3.17 0.71
C GLN A 16 -19.65 -3.81 1.20
N THR A 17 -19.27 -4.96 0.64
CA THR A 17 -18.03 -5.65 1.00
C THR A 17 -16.78 -4.84 0.65
N GLU A 18 -16.77 -4.14 -0.49
CA GLU A 18 -15.67 -3.24 -0.86
C GLU A 18 -15.54 -2.04 0.09
N ASN A 19 -16.66 -1.44 0.49
CA ASN A 19 -16.66 -0.33 1.44
C ASN A 19 -16.22 -0.78 2.83
N ASP A 20 -16.67 -1.95 3.29
CA ASP A 20 -16.29 -2.52 4.59
C ASP A 20 -14.79 -2.87 4.62
N ALA A 21 -14.24 -3.46 3.54
CA ALA A 21 -12.81 -3.71 3.42
C ALA A 21 -11.98 -2.41 3.44
N ARG A 22 -12.43 -1.38 2.70
CA ARG A 22 -11.78 -0.07 2.69
C ARG A 22 -11.79 0.60 4.06
N LEU A 23 -12.93 0.55 4.76
CA LEU A 23 -13.08 1.10 6.09
C LEU A 23 -12.19 0.37 7.10
N ASN A 24 -12.14 -0.96 7.04
CA ASN A 24 -11.29 -1.78 7.90
C ASN A 24 -9.80 -1.42 7.74
N LEU A 25 -9.31 -1.27 6.50
CA LEU A 25 -7.94 -0.82 6.23
C LEU A 25 -7.67 0.57 6.82
N LEU A 26 -8.60 1.52 6.63
CA LEU A 26 -8.46 2.87 7.19
C LEU A 26 -8.42 2.87 8.72
N TYR A 27 -9.23 2.02 9.36
CA TYR A 27 -9.23 1.85 10.81
C TYR A 27 -7.92 1.24 11.32
N GLU A 28 -7.40 0.22 10.63
CA GLU A 28 -6.12 -0.41 10.97
C GLU A 28 -4.97 0.60 10.87
N ILE A 29 -4.88 1.32 9.75
CA ILE A 29 -3.88 2.39 9.56
C ILE A 29 -4.02 3.47 10.63
N GLY A 30 -5.25 3.93 10.91
CA GLY A 30 -5.51 4.94 11.94
C GLY A 30 -5.06 4.49 13.33
N ARG A 31 -5.23 3.21 13.67
CA ARG A 31 -4.76 2.63 14.94
C ARG A 31 -3.24 2.61 15.01
N ILE A 32 -2.58 2.17 13.94
CA ILE A 32 -1.11 2.13 13.88
C ILE A 32 -0.55 3.55 14.04
N LEU A 33 -1.14 4.54 13.38
CA LEU A 33 -0.72 5.95 13.49
C LEU A 33 -0.98 6.57 14.88
N ALA A 34 -1.91 6.00 15.65
CA ALA A 34 -2.25 6.47 17.00
C ALA A 34 -1.41 5.82 18.10
N SER A 35 -0.52 4.87 17.77
CA SER A 35 0.46 4.32 18.72
C SER A 35 1.55 5.36 19.03
N GLU A 36 2.28 5.18 20.13
CA GLU A 36 3.43 6.05 20.49
C GLU A 36 4.72 5.66 19.74
N GLU A 37 4.62 4.90 18.65
CA GLU A 37 5.75 4.42 17.88
C GLU A 37 6.32 5.49 16.93
N THR A 38 7.58 5.35 16.58
CA THR A 38 8.23 6.25 15.63
C THR A 38 7.78 5.96 14.21
N MET A 39 7.86 6.94 13.32
CA MET A 39 7.44 6.77 11.92
C MET A 39 8.20 5.63 11.19
N ASN A 40 9.44 5.35 11.61
CA ASN A 40 10.24 4.26 11.07
C ASN A 40 9.74 2.86 11.49
N GLU A 41 9.04 2.78 12.63
CA GLU A 41 8.39 1.56 13.15
C GLU A 41 6.95 1.43 12.61
N THR A 42 6.25 2.56 12.45
CA THR A 42 4.86 2.62 11.96
C THR A 42 4.74 2.33 10.45
N VAL A 43 5.61 2.90 9.61
CA VAL A 43 5.49 2.79 8.15
C VAL A 43 5.52 1.34 7.65
N PRO A 44 6.43 0.46 8.11
CA PRO A 44 6.40 -0.95 7.72
C PRO A 44 5.06 -1.64 8.01
N GLN A 45 4.40 -1.31 9.13
CA GLN A 45 3.09 -1.87 9.50
C GLN A 45 1.97 -1.34 8.59
N ILE A 46 2.04 -0.07 8.18
CA ILE A 46 1.11 0.49 7.19
C ILE A 46 1.29 -0.20 5.83
N LEU A 47 2.54 -0.37 5.38
CA LEU A 47 2.84 -1.08 4.14
C LEU A 47 2.32 -2.53 4.20
N GLU A 48 2.49 -3.21 5.33
CA GLU A 48 1.92 -4.54 5.57
C GLU A 48 0.40 -4.56 5.41
N ALA A 49 -0.31 -3.69 6.13
CA ALA A 49 -1.76 -3.63 6.11
C ALA A 49 -2.29 -3.39 4.68
N ILE A 50 -1.67 -2.45 3.95
CA ILE A 50 -2.01 -2.17 2.55
C ILE A 50 -1.74 -3.41 1.68
N CYS A 51 -0.54 -3.97 1.73
CA CYS A 51 -0.13 -5.08 0.86
C CYS A 51 -1.00 -6.31 1.10
N ARG A 52 -1.31 -6.65 2.35
CA ARG A 52 -2.21 -7.76 2.68
C ARG A 52 -3.61 -7.54 2.15
N ASN A 53 -4.14 -6.32 2.26
CA ASN A 53 -5.49 -6.00 1.79
C ASN A 53 -5.61 -6.09 0.25
N ILE A 54 -4.57 -5.72 -0.49
CA ILE A 54 -4.57 -5.77 -1.97
C ILE A 54 -3.84 -7.00 -2.54
N GLN A 55 -3.44 -7.95 -1.69
CA GLN A 55 -2.73 -9.18 -2.05
C GLN A 55 -1.40 -8.96 -2.79
N PHE A 56 -0.68 -7.89 -2.45
CA PHE A 56 0.66 -7.62 -2.94
C PHE A 56 1.70 -8.26 -2.02
N GLU A 57 2.80 -8.74 -2.61
CA GLU A 57 3.86 -9.44 -1.87
C GLU A 57 4.95 -8.49 -1.33
N LEU A 58 4.99 -7.24 -1.81
CA LEU A 58 6.01 -6.24 -1.51
C LEU A 58 5.42 -4.83 -1.62
N GLY A 59 5.79 -3.96 -0.68
CA GLY A 59 5.55 -2.53 -0.72
C GLY A 59 6.81 -1.75 -0.30
N GLU A 60 7.07 -0.64 -0.98
CA GLU A 60 8.25 0.21 -0.77
C GLU A 60 7.84 1.68 -0.63
N LEU A 61 8.37 2.36 0.38
CA LEU A 61 8.23 3.81 0.57
C LEU A 61 9.50 4.52 0.15
N TRP A 62 9.38 5.33 -0.90
CA TRP A 62 10.47 6.17 -1.40
C TRP A 62 10.26 7.63 -0.98
N CYS A 63 11.27 8.21 -0.33
CA CYS A 63 11.23 9.57 0.22
C CYS A 63 12.27 10.47 -0.46
N MET A 64 11.92 11.74 -0.65
CA MET A 64 12.83 12.74 -1.20
C MET A 64 13.81 13.20 -0.12
N ASP A 65 15.10 12.95 -0.36
CA ASP A 65 16.19 13.58 0.35
C ASP A 65 16.28 15.05 -0.09
N LYS A 66 16.02 15.97 0.83
CA LYS A 66 16.00 17.42 0.53
C LYS A 66 17.38 17.99 0.24
N GLN A 67 18.46 17.36 0.73
CA GLN A 67 19.82 17.84 0.52
C GLN A 67 20.31 17.45 -0.87
N ASP A 68 20.17 16.17 -1.20
CA ASP A 68 20.67 15.61 -2.45
C ASP A 68 19.67 15.70 -3.62
N LYS A 69 18.40 16.06 -3.35
CA LYS A 69 17.28 16.10 -4.32
C LYS A 69 17.09 14.78 -5.08
N ILE A 70 17.21 13.68 -4.36
CA ILE A 70 17.04 12.31 -4.87
C ILE A 70 16.05 11.54 -4.01
N LEU A 71 15.38 10.57 -4.61
CA LEU A 71 14.55 9.61 -3.91
C LEU A 71 15.41 8.46 -3.39
N ARG A 72 15.18 8.11 -2.12
CA ARG A 72 15.80 6.97 -1.43
C ARG A 72 14.72 6.08 -0.84
N LEU A 73 14.98 4.77 -0.80
CA LEU A 73 14.10 3.82 -0.17
C LEU A 73 14.22 3.96 1.36
N GLU A 74 13.19 4.49 1.99
CA GLU A 74 13.14 4.70 3.43
C GLU A 74 12.71 3.39 4.12
N ASN A 75 11.53 2.90 3.77
CA ASN A 75 10.94 1.70 4.35
C ASN A 75 10.47 0.72 3.28
N ALA A 76 10.41 -0.55 3.64
CA ALA A 76 9.82 -1.58 2.81
C ALA A 76 9.19 -2.64 3.71
N TRP A 77 8.15 -3.30 3.21
CA TRP A 77 7.57 -4.50 3.77
C TRP A 77 7.40 -5.54 2.68
N HIS A 78 7.61 -6.81 2.98
CA HIS A 78 7.38 -7.91 2.04
C HIS A 78 7.01 -9.21 2.76
N LEU A 79 6.45 -10.16 2.02
CA LEU A 79 6.30 -11.53 2.50
C LEU A 79 7.68 -12.19 2.75
N PRO A 80 7.82 -13.05 3.78
CA PRO A 80 9.11 -13.68 4.10
C PRO A 80 9.52 -14.63 2.96
N SER A 81 10.48 -14.19 2.15
CA SER A 81 10.88 -14.85 0.91
C SER A 81 12.29 -14.38 0.50
N PRO A 82 13.28 -15.28 0.34
CA PRO A 82 14.65 -14.88 0.00
C PRO A 82 14.77 -14.04 -1.29
N PRO A 83 13.99 -14.29 -2.36
CA PRO A 83 13.95 -13.40 -3.51
C PRO A 83 13.54 -11.96 -3.18
N LEU A 84 12.53 -11.76 -2.32
CA LEU A 84 12.03 -10.42 -1.96
C LEU A 84 12.99 -9.69 -1.01
N GLU A 85 13.60 -10.42 -0.07
CA GLU A 85 14.67 -9.89 0.79
C GLU A 85 15.83 -9.35 -0.06
N ASN A 86 16.28 -10.13 -1.03
CA ASN A 86 17.34 -9.73 -1.96
C ASN A 86 16.92 -8.57 -2.85
N PHE A 87 15.66 -8.52 -3.29
CA PHE A 87 15.12 -7.41 -4.06
C PHE A 87 15.20 -6.12 -3.25
N VAL A 88 14.64 -6.09 -2.04
CA VAL A 88 14.65 -4.92 -1.16
C VAL A 88 16.08 -4.49 -0.82
N ALA A 89 16.97 -5.45 -0.52
CA ALA A 89 18.37 -5.15 -0.25
C ALA A 89 19.07 -4.45 -1.44
N LYS A 90 18.72 -4.81 -2.68
CA LYS A 90 19.18 -4.12 -3.89
C LYS A 90 18.48 -2.77 -4.07
N SER A 91 17.15 -2.71 -3.86
CA SER A 91 16.36 -1.48 -3.94
C SER A 91 16.97 -0.37 -3.08
N ARG A 92 17.41 -0.68 -1.85
CA ARG A 92 18.05 0.28 -0.93
C ARG A 92 19.32 0.94 -1.46
N GLN A 93 19.97 0.33 -2.46
CA GLN A 93 21.19 0.87 -3.07
C GLN A 93 20.90 1.84 -4.22
N PHE A 94 19.68 1.81 -4.76
CA PHE A 94 19.28 2.73 -5.83
C PHE A 94 18.96 4.12 -5.28
N LYS A 95 19.27 5.11 -6.11
CA LYS A 95 18.91 6.51 -5.93
C LYS A 95 18.28 6.95 -7.23
N PHE A 96 17.12 7.61 -7.15
CA PHE A 96 16.42 8.09 -8.34
C PHE A 96 16.33 9.61 -8.33
N THR A 97 16.66 10.23 -9.46
CA THR A 97 16.30 11.62 -9.70
C THR A 97 14.82 11.75 -10.09
N ILE A 98 14.25 12.96 -10.06
CA ILE A 98 12.88 13.19 -10.51
C ILE A 98 12.77 12.82 -12.00
N GLY A 99 11.76 12.02 -12.35
CA GLY A 99 11.54 11.48 -13.70
C GLY A 99 12.27 10.17 -14.00
N GLU A 100 13.19 9.73 -13.14
CA GLU A 100 13.98 8.51 -13.32
C GLU A 100 13.40 7.31 -12.57
N GLY A 101 13.48 6.12 -13.18
CA GLY A 101 12.89 4.91 -12.60
C GLY A 101 11.38 5.05 -12.38
N LEU A 102 10.77 4.09 -11.67
CA LEU A 102 9.36 4.19 -11.31
C LEU A 102 9.12 5.25 -10.21
N PRO A 103 9.92 5.31 -9.12
CA PRO A 103 9.71 6.31 -8.06
C PRO A 103 9.83 7.75 -8.57
N GLY A 104 10.83 8.05 -9.41
CA GLY A 104 11.01 9.39 -9.96
C GLY A 104 9.90 9.80 -10.92
N LYS A 105 9.35 8.87 -11.71
CA LYS A 105 8.20 9.13 -12.59
C LYS A 105 6.93 9.45 -11.80
N VAL A 106 6.65 8.71 -10.72
CA VAL A 106 5.52 9.01 -9.83
C VAL A 106 5.67 10.40 -9.23
N TRP A 107 6.86 10.73 -8.73
CA TRP A 107 7.14 12.05 -8.16
C TRP A 107 6.98 13.18 -9.17
N SER A 108 7.44 12.98 -10.41
CA SER A 108 7.32 13.97 -11.48
C SER A 108 5.88 14.19 -11.93
N LYS A 109 5.05 13.13 -11.95
CA LYS A 109 3.66 13.20 -12.42
C LYS A 109 2.67 13.59 -11.33
N ASN A 110 3.06 13.46 -10.06
CA ASN A 110 2.19 13.59 -8.90
C ASN A 110 0.90 12.75 -9.03
N ALA A 111 1.04 11.55 -9.59
CA ALA A 111 -0.05 10.66 -9.93
C ALA A 111 0.47 9.20 -9.96
N PRO A 112 -0.40 8.20 -9.73
CA PRO A 112 -0.02 6.80 -9.83
C PRO A 112 0.49 6.47 -11.24
N VAL A 113 1.53 5.64 -11.31
CA VAL A 113 2.09 5.11 -12.55
C VAL A 113 2.05 3.60 -12.48
N TRP A 114 1.47 2.98 -13.50
CA TRP A 114 1.32 1.54 -13.63
C TRP A 114 2.25 1.02 -14.73
N LEU A 115 2.76 -0.20 -14.56
CA LEU A 115 3.55 -0.92 -15.55
C LEU A 115 2.72 -2.04 -16.19
#